data_AF-A0A4Y9RCI8-F1
#
_entry.id   AF-A0A4Y9RCI8-F1
#
_cell.length_a   1.000
_cell.length_b   1.000
_cell.length_c   1.000
_cell.angle_alpha   90.00
_cell.angle_beta   90.00
_cell.angle_gamma   90.00
#
_symmetry.space_group_name_H-M   'P 1'
#
loop_
_entity.id
_entity.type
_entity.pdbx_description
1 polymer ?
#
loop_
_entity_poly.entity_id
_entity_poly.type
_entity_poly.pdbx_seq_one_letter_code
_entity_poly.pdbx_strand_id
1 'polypeptide(L)'
;MSAGLFATARKGALTSAEVDRAKAAIGPRATPSMIAKYLGRPVVDVQGILSPADGPGAKVVDKAPEPVTPKKPLSRRDREFVTLWESGATFQLIGDQIGVCRQRVPLMADQLGLQPRPKASDRWSAAQVEELVDLCSEGRLSHGQIARKLKRTKGAVEAQLRRARDAGLMPRAA
;
A
#
# COMPACT_ATOMS: atom_id res chain seq x y z
N MET A 1 39.53 -1.12 4.71
CA MET A 1 38.64 -0.88 3.57
C MET A 1 37.60 0.14 4.00
N SER A 2 37.83 1.42 3.69
CA SER A 2 36.98 2.53 4.14
C SER A 2 35.88 2.76 3.10
N ALA A 3 34.62 2.68 3.54
CA ALA A 3 33.46 2.99 2.72
C ALA A 3 33.43 4.50 2.44
N GLY A 4 33.48 4.86 1.16
CA GLY A 4 33.44 6.25 0.71
C GLY A 4 32.18 6.97 1.18
N LEU A 5 32.40 8.07 1.89
CA LEU A 5 31.41 9.11 2.13
C LEU A 5 30.87 9.61 0.79
N PHE A 6 29.66 9.18 0.42
CA PHE A 6 28.92 9.81 -0.68
C PHE A 6 28.39 11.18 -0.21
N ALA A 7 29.15 12.21 -0.54
CA ALA A 7 28.76 13.61 -0.76
C ALA A 7 27.35 14.03 -0.30
N THR A 8 27.17 14.26 1.00
CA THR A 8 26.04 15.05 1.56
C THR A 8 26.36 16.54 1.49
N ALA A 9 26.48 17.12 0.29
CA ALA A 9 26.68 18.57 0.16
C ALA A 9 26.21 19.12 -1.20
N ARG A 10 24.90 19.24 -1.41
CA ARG A 10 24.33 20.30 -2.26
C ARG A 10 23.15 20.95 -1.55
N LYS A 11 23.48 21.88 -0.66
CA LYS A 11 22.58 22.80 0.06
C LYS A 11 21.99 23.77 -0.95
N GLY A 12 20.76 23.52 -1.39
CA GLY A 12 20.02 24.44 -2.26
C GLY A 12 18.71 23.78 -2.67
N ALA A 13 17.60 24.52 -2.51
CA ALA A 13 16.28 24.06 -2.97
C ALA A 13 16.33 23.84 -4.48
N LEU A 14 15.84 22.68 -4.93
CA LEU A 14 15.72 22.39 -6.34
C LEU A 14 14.65 23.30 -6.96
N THR A 15 15.00 24.02 -8.01
CA THR A 15 14.08 24.95 -8.70
C THR A 15 13.49 24.32 -9.95
N SER A 16 12.29 24.75 -10.35
CA SER A 16 11.67 24.34 -11.62
C SER A 16 12.56 24.64 -12.82
N ALA A 17 13.25 25.79 -12.82
CA ALA A 17 14.18 26.18 -13.87
C ALA A 17 15.39 25.24 -14.03
N GLU A 18 15.84 24.59 -12.95
CA GLU A 18 16.88 23.56 -13.04
C GLU A 18 16.36 22.25 -13.65
N VAL A 19 15.14 21.86 -13.28
CA VAL A 19 14.46 20.69 -13.85
C VAL A 19 14.20 20.89 -15.35
N ASP A 20 13.75 22.08 -15.76
CA ASP A 20 13.49 22.40 -17.16
C ASP A 20 14.77 22.42 -18.00
N ARG A 21 15.86 22.99 -17.48
CA ARG A 21 17.18 22.96 -18.15
C ARG A 21 17.69 21.53 -18.31
N ALA A 22 17.53 20.68 -17.29
CA ALA A 22 17.90 19.27 -17.37
C ALA A 22 17.03 18.51 -18.39
N LYS A 23 15.73 18.78 -18.42
CA LYS A 23 14.80 18.19 -19.39
C LYS A 23 15.15 18.60 -20.82
N ALA A 24 15.48 19.87 -21.05
CA ALA A 24 15.91 20.37 -22.36
C ALA A 24 17.24 19.71 -22.82
N ALA A 25 18.18 19.50 -21.90
CA ALA A 25 19.47 18.85 -22.21
C ALA A 25 19.33 17.35 -22.54
N ILE A 26 18.43 16.64 -21.86
CA ILE A 26 18.21 15.19 -22.06
C ILE A 26 17.29 14.92 -23.26
N GLY A 27 16.32 15.80 -23.50
CA GLY A 27 15.34 15.72 -24.58
C GLY A 27 13.91 15.40 -24.12
N PRO A 28 12.94 15.38 -25.06
CA PRO A 28 11.51 15.35 -24.76
C PRO A 28 11.03 14.09 -24.03
N ARG A 29 11.84 13.02 -24.05
CA ARG A 29 11.56 11.74 -23.38
C ARG A 29 12.24 11.58 -22.01
N ALA A 30 12.77 12.66 -21.44
CA ALA A 30 13.43 12.61 -20.14
C ALA A 30 12.46 12.16 -19.04
N THR A 31 12.77 11.03 -18.38
CA THR A 31 12.04 10.56 -17.21
C THR A 31 12.56 11.23 -15.92
N PRO A 32 11.78 11.27 -14.82
CA PRO A 32 12.24 11.85 -13.56
C PRO A 32 13.57 11.26 -13.06
N SER A 33 13.77 9.95 -13.24
CA SER A 33 15.02 9.27 -12.88
C SER A 33 16.22 9.73 -13.70
N MET A 34 16.02 10.02 -14.99
CA MET A 34 17.08 10.55 -15.87
C MET A 34 17.47 11.97 -15.45
N ILE A 35 16.47 12.81 -15.14
CA ILE A 35 16.68 14.19 -14.67
C ILE A 35 17.38 14.19 -13.30
N ALA A 36 16.95 13.33 -12.38
CA ALA A 36 17.56 13.16 -11.06
C ALA A 36 19.04 12.74 -11.16
N LYS A 37 19.35 11.79 -12.04
CA LYS A 37 20.73 11.36 -12.33
C LYS A 37 21.56 12.50 -12.92
N TYR A 38 21.00 13.28 -13.85
CA TYR A 38 21.66 14.41 -14.48
C TYR A 38 21.99 15.53 -13.48
N LEU A 39 21.06 15.83 -12.56
CA LEU A 39 21.23 16.88 -11.54
C LEU A 39 22.01 16.43 -10.30
N GLY A 40 22.22 15.12 -10.13
CA GLY A 40 22.80 14.54 -8.91
C GLY A 40 21.87 14.71 -7.69
N ARG A 41 20.57 14.53 -7.90
CA ARG A 41 19.50 14.71 -6.90
C ARG A 41 18.68 13.43 -6.71
N PRO A 42 17.99 13.25 -5.57
CA PRO A 42 17.06 12.13 -5.41
C PRO A 42 15.84 12.31 -6.32
N VAL A 43 15.28 11.18 -6.78
CA VAL A 43 14.13 11.17 -7.71
C VAL A 43 12.89 11.85 -7.11
N VAL A 44 12.71 11.76 -5.79
CA VAL A 44 11.57 12.33 -5.07
C VAL A 44 11.53 13.87 -5.21
N ASP A 45 12.67 14.55 -5.11
CA ASP A 45 12.74 16.01 -5.23
C ASP A 45 12.34 16.46 -6.65
N VAL A 46 12.78 15.72 -7.67
CA VAL A 46 12.44 16.01 -9.07
C VAL A 46 10.96 15.71 -9.35
N GLN A 47 10.42 14.63 -8.77
CA GLN A 47 9.00 14.28 -8.91
C GLN A 47 8.08 15.32 -8.29
N GLY A 48 8.43 15.86 -7.11
CA GLY A 48 7.65 16.92 -6.46
C GLY A 48 7.52 18.20 -7.32
N ILE A 49 8.47 18.45 -8.22
CA ILE A 49 8.44 19.60 -9.13
C ILE A 49 7.73 19.26 -10.46
N LEU A 50 7.96 18.07 -11.02
CA LEU A 50 7.34 17.65 -12.29
C LEU A 50 5.85 17.33 -12.16
N SER A 51 5.42 16.93 -10.96
CA SER A 51 4.03 16.62 -10.63
C SER A 51 3.58 17.48 -9.45
N PRO A 52 3.26 18.77 -9.65
CA PRO A 52 2.81 19.64 -8.57
C PRO A 52 1.41 19.28 -8.02
N ALA A 53 0.80 18.19 -8.49
CA ALA A 53 -0.53 17.74 -8.07
C ALA A 53 -0.59 17.17 -6.64
N ASP A 54 0.55 16.89 -6.00
CA ASP A 54 0.57 16.41 -4.61
C ASP A 54 1.76 17.05 -3.85
N GLY A 55 1.52 18.23 -3.28
CA GLY A 55 2.47 18.88 -2.39
C GLY A 55 2.79 18.04 -1.13
N PRO A 56 3.89 18.34 -0.41
CA PRO A 56 4.28 17.65 0.81
C PRO A 56 3.33 18.03 1.95
N GLY A 57 2.19 17.34 1.99
CA GLY A 57 1.11 17.60 2.93
C GLY A 57 -0.11 16.70 2.74
N ALA A 58 -0.03 15.67 1.89
CA ALA A 58 -1.04 14.63 1.79
C ALA A 58 -1.09 13.85 3.11
N LYS A 59 -1.83 14.41 4.07
CA LYS A 59 -2.43 13.64 5.14
C LYS A 59 -3.08 12.45 4.46
N VAL A 60 -2.70 11.25 4.88
CA VAL A 60 -3.46 10.03 4.61
C VAL A 60 -4.83 10.27 5.26
N VAL A 61 -5.73 10.88 4.50
CA VAL A 61 -7.13 10.96 4.89
C VAL A 61 -7.60 9.53 4.76
N ASP A 62 -7.95 8.92 5.90
CA ASP A 62 -8.85 7.78 6.00
C ASP A 62 -10.21 8.16 5.39
N LYS A 63 -10.22 8.53 4.11
CA LYS A 63 -11.44 8.78 3.35
C LYS A 63 -11.97 7.40 3.06
N ALA A 64 -12.99 7.00 3.82
CA ALA A 64 -13.84 5.88 3.47
C ALA A 64 -14.11 5.96 1.95
N PRO A 65 -13.94 4.87 1.20
CA PRO A 65 -14.06 4.91 -0.25
C PRO A 65 -15.43 5.49 -0.58
N GLU A 66 -15.44 6.68 -1.18
CA GLU A 66 -16.67 7.27 -1.68
C GLU A 66 -17.28 6.25 -2.65
N PRO A 67 -18.59 5.96 -2.57
CA PRO A 67 -19.22 5.02 -3.47
C PRO A 67 -19.04 5.53 -4.89
N VAL A 68 -18.12 4.90 -5.61
CA VAL A 68 -17.87 5.14 -7.03
C VAL A 68 -19.15 4.72 -7.73
N THR A 69 -20.02 5.68 -8.02
CA THR A 69 -21.18 5.43 -8.87
C THR A 69 -20.64 5.03 -10.24
N PRO A 70 -20.95 3.81 -10.73
CA PRO A 70 -20.41 3.36 -12.00
C PRO A 70 -20.94 4.28 -13.09
N LYS A 71 -20.04 4.98 -13.80
CA LYS A 71 -20.37 5.92 -14.90
C LYS A 71 -21.11 5.26 -16.06
N LYS A 72 -21.19 3.93 -16.08
CA LYS A 72 -21.84 3.11 -17.10
C LYS A 72 -22.76 2.10 -16.42
N PRO A 73 -23.98 1.84 -16.94
CA PRO A 73 -24.83 0.78 -16.41
C PRO A 73 -24.09 -0.57 -16.43
N LEU A 74 -24.16 -1.29 -15.31
CA LEU A 74 -23.50 -2.58 -15.12
C LEU A 74 -23.88 -3.55 -16.24
N SER A 75 -22.87 -4.08 -16.93
CA SER A 75 -23.07 -5.10 -17.96
C SER A 75 -23.58 -6.41 -17.34
N ARG A 76 -24.16 -7.31 -18.15
CA ARG A 76 -24.54 -8.66 -17.69
C ARG A 76 -23.37 -9.37 -17.01
N ARG A 77 -22.16 -9.21 -17.56
CA ARG A 77 -20.91 -9.77 -17.04
C ARG A 77 -20.56 -9.20 -15.66
N ASP A 78 -20.77 -7.90 -15.45
CA ASP A 78 -20.48 -7.26 -14.16
C ASP A 78 -21.47 -7.73 -13.07
N ARG A 79 -22.73 -7.97 -13.43
CA ARG A 79 -23.72 -8.53 -12.48
C ARG A 79 -23.35 -9.94 -12.05
N GLU A 80 -22.95 -10.80 -12.99
CA GLU A 80 -22.47 -12.14 -12.69
C GLU A 80 -21.19 -12.10 -11.83
N PHE A 81 -20.28 -11.15 -12.11
CA PHE A 81 -19.13 -10.88 -11.27
C PHE A 81 -19.53 -10.56 -9.82
N VAL A 82 -20.46 -9.63 -9.63
CA VAL A 82 -20.92 -9.23 -8.29
C VAL A 82 -21.54 -10.41 -7.55
N THR A 83 -22.39 -11.21 -8.20
CA THR A 83 -22.99 -12.41 -7.58
C THR A 83 -21.93 -13.42 -7.12
N LEU A 84 -20.92 -13.71 -7.94
CA LEU A 84 -19.82 -14.60 -7.56
C LEU A 84 -18.90 -13.97 -6.50
N TRP A 85 -18.77 -12.64 -6.52
CA TRP A 85 -18.00 -11.91 -5.53
C TRP A 85 -18.66 -11.98 -4.14
N GLU A 86 -19.98 -11.79 -4.08
CA GLU A 86 -20.75 -11.83 -2.84
C GLU A 86 -20.88 -13.25 -2.26
N SER A 87 -20.95 -14.27 -3.12
CA SER A 87 -20.98 -15.68 -2.69
C SER A 87 -19.65 -16.20 -2.10
N GLY A 88 -18.58 -15.39 -2.18
CA GLY A 88 -17.28 -15.79 -1.67
C GLY A 88 -16.48 -16.73 -2.60
N ALA A 89 -16.90 -16.90 -3.86
CA ALA A 89 -16.21 -17.74 -4.84
C ALA A 89 -14.71 -17.39 -4.96
N THR A 90 -13.83 -18.38 -5.13
CA THR A 90 -12.38 -18.10 -5.23
C THR A 90 -12.04 -17.29 -6.48
N PHE A 91 -10.94 -16.53 -6.47
CA PHE A 91 -10.54 -15.74 -7.65
C PHE A 91 -10.30 -16.61 -8.89
N GLN A 92 -9.92 -17.88 -8.69
CA GLN A 92 -9.79 -18.83 -9.78
C GLN A 92 -11.16 -19.12 -10.40
N LEU A 93 -12.14 -19.52 -9.57
CA LEU A 93 -13.49 -19.81 -10.02
C LEU A 93 -14.17 -18.60 -10.68
N ILE A 94 -14.00 -17.40 -10.11
CA ILE A 94 -14.51 -16.15 -10.69
C ILE A 94 -13.88 -15.91 -12.07
N GLY A 95 -12.56 -16.09 -12.18
CA GLY A 95 -11.86 -15.92 -13.45
C GLY A 95 -12.34 -16.89 -14.53
N ASP A 96 -12.46 -18.16 -14.17
CA ASP A 96 -12.89 -19.23 -15.07
C ASP A 96 -14.33 -19.01 -15.54
N GLN A 97 -15.24 -18.66 -14.63
CA GLN A 97 -16.67 -18.46 -14.93
C GLN A 97 -16.91 -17.24 -15.82
N ILE A 98 -16.14 -16.16 -15.61
CA ILE A 98 -16.34 -14.89 -16.28
C ILE A 98 -15.44 -14.77 -17.53
N GLY A 99 -14.52 -15.70 -17.74
CA GLY A 99 -13.55 -15.66 -18.84
C GLY A 99 -12.52 -14.53 -18.69
N VAL A 100 -12.00 -14.32 -17.48
CA VAL A 100 -10.86 -13.41 -17.21
C VAL A 100 -9.74 -14.14 -16.50
N CYS A 101 -8.50 -13.67 -16.66
CA CYS A 101 -7.41 -14.18 -15.86
C CYS A 101 -7.60 -13.84 -14.37
N ARG A 102 -7.17 -14.75 -13.49
CA ARG A 102 -7.24 -14.59 -12.03
C ARG A 102 -6.69 -13.25 -11.52
N GLN A 103 -5.64 -12.73 -12.15
CA GLN A 103 -5.00 -11.45 -11.77
C GLN A 103 -5.88 -10.23 -12.05
N ARG A 104 -6.85 -10.34 -12.97
CA ARG A 104 -7.76 -9.25 -13.34
C ARG A 104 -8.99 -9.16 -12.44
N VAL A 105 -9.33 -10.24 -11.74
CA VAL A 105 -10.44 -10.30 -10.77
C VAL A 105 -10.38 -9.17 -9.73
N PRO A 106 -9.25 -8.93 -9.01
CA PRO A 106 -9.20 -7.83 -8.04
C PRO A 106 -9.34 -6.45 -8.68
N LEU A 107 -8.84 -6.25 -9.91
CA LEU A 107 -9.00 -4.98 -10.63
C LEU A 107 -10.47 -4.74 -11.02
N MET A 108 -11.20 -5.79 -11.38
CA MET A 108 -12.64 -5.69 -11.67
C MET A 108 -13.43 -5.35 -10.40
N ALA A 109 -13.10 -5.96 -9.26
CA ALA A 109 -13.75 -5.62 -7.99
C ALA A 109 -13.56 -4.13 -7.65
N ASP A 110 -12.35 -3.60 -7.82
CA ASP A 110 -12.03 -2.18 -7.61
C ASP A 110 -12.82 -1.26 -8.57
N GLN A 111 -12.87 -1.60 -9.86
CA GLN A 111 -13.65 -0.87 -10.86
C GLN A 111 -15.15 -0.84 -10.57
N LEU A 112 -15.66 -1.87 -9.90
CA LEU A 112 -17.06 -2.00 -9.51
C LEU A 112 -17.34 -1.44 -8.10
N GLY A 113 -16.32 -0.88 -7.43
CA GLY A 113 -16.45 -0.32 -6.08
C GLY A 113 -16.72 -1.39 -4.99
N LEU A 114 -16.39 -2.65 -5.27
CA LEU A 114 -16.59 -3.73 -4.30
C LEU A 114 -15.48 -3.70 -3.25
N GLN A 115 -15.86 -3.95 -2.00
CA GLN A 115 -14.91 -3.98 -0.90
C GLN A 115 -13.89 -5.11 -1.09
N PRO A 116 -12.59 -4.84 -0.86
CA PRO A 116 -11.57 -5.88 -0.93
C PRO A 116 -11.88 -6.97 0.08
N ARG A 117 -11.78 -8.22 -0.36
CA ARG A 117 -11.94 -9.35 0.56
C ARG A 117 -10.78 -9.37 1.55
N PRO A 118 -11.05 -9.60 2.85
CA PRO A 118 -9.99 -9.76 3.83
C PRO A 118 -9.12 -10.96 3.42
N LYS A 119 -7.80 -10.77 3.45
CA LYS A 119 -6.88 -11.87 3.13
C LYS A 119 -7.02 -12.94 4.21
N ALA A 120 -6.78 -14.20 3.87
CA ALA A 120 -6.75 -15.27 4.87
C ALA A 120 -5.73 -14.98 5.99
N SER A 121 -4.64 -14.28 5.66
CA SER A 121 -3.66 -13.77 6.62
C SER A 121 -4.24 -12.79 7.64
N ASP A 122 -5.35 -12.13 7.32
CA ASP A 122 -6.01 -11.11 8.14
C ASP A 122 -7.11 -11.70 9.02
N ARG A 123 -7.48 -12.97 8.80
CA ARG A 123 -8.40 -13.71 9.67
C ARG A 123 -7.62 -14.20 10.88
N TRP A 124 -7.79 -13.52 12.00
CA TRP A 124 -7.30 -13.93 13.32
C TRP A 124 -8.42 -14.68 14.04
N SER A 125 -8.13 -15.88 14.55
CA SER A 125 -9.07 -16.55 15.47
C SER A 125 -9.02 -15.87 16.83
N ALA A 126 -10.10 -15.97 17.62
CA ALA A 126 -10.12 -15.46 19.00
C ALA A 126 -8.94 -16.01 19.82
N ALA A 127 -8.68 -17.32 19.74
CA ALA A 127 -7.54 -17.97 20.38
C ALA A 127 -6.18 -17.37 19.96
N GLN A 128 -6.00 -17.00 18.69
CA GLN A 128 -4.77 -16.36 18.22
C GLN A 128 -4.62 -14.92 18.75
N VAL A 129 -5.74 -14.22 18.95
CA VAL A 129 -5.73 -12.87 19.53
C VAL A 129 -5.40 -12.95 21.02
N GLU A 130 -5.98 -13.90 21.75
CA GLU A 130 -5.65 -14.16 23.16
C GLU A 130 -4.17 -14.53 23.31
N GLU A 131 -3.69 -15.50 22.53
CA GLU A 131 -2.26 -15.88 22.55
C GLU A 131 -1.35 -14.70 22.19
N LEU A 132 -1.75 -13.83 21.26
CA LEU A 132 -1.00 -12.61 20.95
C LEU A 132 -0.91 -11.66 22.16
N VAL A 133 -2.01 -11.44 22.86
CA VAL A 133 -2.06 -10.55 24.04
C VAL A 133 -1.20 -11.12 25.15
N ASP A 134 -1.27 -12.43 25.40
CA ASP A 134 -0.46 -13.12 26.40
C ASP A 134 1.03 -12.96 26.10
N LEU A 135 1.47 -13.27 24.87
CA LEU A 135 2.87 -13.15 24.45
C LEU A 135 3.39 -11.71 24.53
N CYS A 136 2.54 -10.71 24.33
CA CYS A 136 2.91 -9.32 24.52
C CYS A 136 2.99 -8.92 25.99
N SER A 137 2.11 -9.45 26.84
CA SER A 137 2.13 -9.16 28.29
C SER A 137 3.37 -9.72 28.99
N GLU A 138 3.93 -10.82 28.47
CA GLU A 138 5.22 -11.37 28.92
C GLU A 138 6.40 -10.41 28.70
N GLY A 139 6.28 -9.42 27.81
CA GLY A 139 7.25 -8.32 27.62
C GLY A 139 8.64 -8.70 27.11
N ARG A 140 8.92 -9.99 26.89
CA ARG A 140 10.26 -10.51 26.54
C ARG A 140 10.45 -10.82 25.06
N LEU A 141 9.36 -10.88 24.29
CA LEU A 141 9.40 -11.26 22.89
C LEU A 141 9.26 -10.04 21.98
N SER A 142 10.21 -9.91 21.04
CA SER A 142 10.07 -8.97 19.93
C SER A 142 8.91 -9.37 19.01
N HIS A 143 8.31 -8.41 18.30
CA HIS A 143 7.24 -8.69 17.32
C HIS A 143 7.62 -9.77 16.30
N GLY A 144 8.91 -9.86 15.93
CA GLY A 144 9.40 -10.90 15.03
C GLY A 144 9.38 -12.31 15.63
N GLN A 145 9.64 -12.44 16.94
CA GLN A 145 9.56 -13.73 17.64
C GLN A 145 8.11 -14.16 17.83
N ILE A 146 7.23 -13.21 18.20
CA ILE A 146 5.78 -13.44 18.29
C ILE A 146 5.23 -13.93 16.95
N ALA A 147 5.61 -13.28 15.84
CA ALA A 147 5.20 -13.68 14.50
C ALA A 147 5.62 -15.12 14.15
N ARG A 148 6.84 -15.53 14.51
CA ARG A 148 7.31 -16.92 14.30
C ARG A 148 6.49 -17.91 15.11
N LYS A 149 6.17 -17.61 16.37
CA LYS A 149 5.39 -18.49 17.26
C LYS A 149 3.97 -18.69 16.73
N LEU A 150 3.33 -17.61 16.28
CA LEU A 150 1.99 -17.63 15.70
C LEU A 150 1.93 -18.09 14.23
N LYS A 151 3.07 -18.39 13.61
CA LYS A 151 3.21 -18.69 12.17
C LYS A 151 2.57 -17.61 11.28
N ARG A 152 2.73 -16.34 11.65
CA ARG A 152 2.24 -15.16 10.92
C ARG A 152 3.41 -14.29 10.46
N THR A 153 3.12 -13.32 9.59
CA THR A 153 4.11 -12.31 9.21
C THR A 153 4.20 -11.23 10.29
N LYS A 154 5.38 -10.60 10.43
CA LYS A 154 5.58 -9.49 11.38
C LYS A 154 4.56 -8.35 11.16
N GLY A 155 4.30 -7.98 9.91
CA GLY A 155 3.33 -6.94 9.58
C GLY A 155 1.89 -7.30 9.98
N ALA A 156 1.49 -8.58 9.89
CA ALA A 156 0.18 -9.01 10.35
C ALA A 156 0.04 -8.89 11.87
N VAL A 157 1.09 -9.24 12.62
CA VAL A 157 1.15 -9.06 14.08
C VAL A 157 1.05 -7.58 14.46
N GLU A 158 1.84 -6.71 13.83
CA GLU A 158 1.81 -5.27 14.10
C GLU A 158 0.47 -4.63 13.78
N ALA A 159 -0.16 -5.02 12.66
CA ALA A 159 -1.50 -4.57 12.30
C ALA A 159 -2.54 -5.03 13.34
N GLN A 160 -2.45 -6.26 13.83
CA GLN A 160 -3.37 -6.78 14.82
C GLN A 160 -3.17 -6.13 16.20
N LEU A 161 -1.93 -5.88 16.61
CA LEU A 161 -1.64 -5.15 17.85
C LEU A 161 -2.18 -3.73 17.82
N ARG A 162 -2.12 -3.06 16.66
CA ARG A 162 -2.75 -1.75 16.47
C ARG A 162 -4.25 -1.82 16.69
N ARG A 163 -4.93 -2.77 16.03
CA ARG A 163 -6.37 -3.01 16.21
C ARG A 163 -6.74 -3.34 17.66
N ALA A 164 -5.95 -4.16 18.34
CA ALA A 164 -6.17 -4.52 19.74
C ALA A 164 -6.02 -3.30 20.67
N ARG A 165 -5.07 -2.40 20.39
CA ARG A 165 -4.94 -1.12 21.13
C ARG A 165 -6.12 -0.18 20.86
N ASP A 166 -6.55 -0.08 19.61
CA ASP A 166 -7.70 0.76 19.23
C ASP A 166 -9.00 0.24 19.87
N ALA A 167 -9.10 -1.08 20.08
CA ALA A 167 -10.19 -1.72 20.81
C ALA A 167 -10.07 -1.67 22.34
N GLY A 168 -8.99 -1.09 22.90
CA GLY A 168 -8.77 -1.01 24.34
C GLY A 168 -8.38 -2.33 25.02
N LEU A 169 -8.04 -3.36 24.24
CA LEU A 169 -7.65 -4.69 24.75
C LEU A 169 -6.21 -4.74 25.27
N MET A 170 -5.41 -3.70 25.01
CA MET A 170 -4.03 -3.60 25.47
C MET A 170 -3.72 -2.22 26.06
N PRO A 171 -2.90 -2.14 27.12
CA PRO A 171 -2.45 -0.86 27.65
C PRO A 171 -1.64 -0.10 26.60
N ARG A 172 -1.86 1.22 26.49
CA ARG A 172 -0.98 2.09 25.71
C ARG A 172 0.41 2.04 26.34
N ALA A 173 1.42 1.67 25.55
CA ALA A 173 2.80 1.81 25.96
C ALA A 173 3.04 3.31 26.28
N ALA A 174 3.38 3.59 27.54
CA ALA A 174 3.70 4.91 28.05
C ALA A 174 5.03 5.42 27.46
#